data_AF-A0AAI9NE38-F1
#
_entry.id   AF-A0AAI9NE38-F1
#
_cell.length_a   1.000
_cell.length_b   1.000
_cell.length_c   1.000
_cell.angle_alpha   90.00
_cell.angle_beta   90.00
_cell.angle_gamma   90.00
#
_symmetry.space_group_name_H-M   'P 1'
#
loop_
_entity.id
_entity.type
_entity.pdbx_description
1 polymer ?
#
loop_
_entity_poly.entity_id
_entity_poly.type
_entity_poly.pdbx_seq_one_letter_code
_entity_poly.pdbx_strand_id
1 'polypeptide(L)'
;MAMQVKGTPTTDPAFGLPALWIDSGQRDQAQVAGYTVVDASTVVATHLNHLMHRHGDNLLGRQEVQALIERIGRESPKLVEDLVPKTLSLTTLQKVLQGLLAEEVPIRDMRTIVDTLSEHAPRLAALAANAGGQPDVHELVALTRRSLGRAITQQWFPGEGELRVIGLDVRLERVLTQAMATSGGLEPGLAETLLRETEAALARQEAQGNAPVLLTSPPLRAPLSRFLRHHLPQLGVLSNAEIPDERVVRVTALIGGNGE
;
A
#
# COMPACT_ATOMS: atom_id res chain seq x y z
N MET A 1 -25.09 -18.91 21.32
CA MET A 1 -24.09 -18.38 22.26
C MET A 1 -22.75 -18.99 21.88
N ALA A 2 -21.76 -18.19 21.47
CA ALA A 2 -20.43 -18.71 21.16
C ALA A 2 -19.82 -19.32 22.44
N MET A 3 -19.28 -20.54 22.35
CA MET A 3 -18.56 -21.15 23.46
C MET A 3 -17.30 -20.32 23.72
N GLN A 4 -17.26 -19.56 24.82
CA GLN A 4 -16.07 -18.83 25.24
C GLN A 4 -15.02 -19.81 25.78
N VAL A 5 -13.84 -19.79 25.17
CA VAL A 5 -12.66 -20.54 25.62
C VAL A 5 -12.01 -19.76 26.76
N LYS A 6 -11.55 -20.47 27.81
CA LYS A 6 -10.83 -19.83 28.92
C LYS A 6 -9.38 -19.59 28.51
N GLY A 7 -8.89 -18.38 28.72
CA GLY A 7 -7.50 -18.04 28.44
C GLY A 7 -7.10 -16.70 29.00
N THR A 8 -5.81 -16.39 28.95
CA THR A 8 -5.28 -15.07 29.34
C THR A 8 -5.47 -14.10 28.18
N PRO A 9 -6.25 -13.01 28.35
CA PRO A 9 -6.44 -12.03 27.29
C PRO A 9 -5.15 -11.35 26.86
N THR A 10 -5.01 -11.14 25.56
CA THR A 10 -3.88 -10.47 24.94
C THR A 10 -4.30 -9.85 23.60
N THR A 11 -3.34 -9.31 22.87
CA THR A 11 -3.53 -8.74 21.54
C THR A 11 -2.56 -9.39 20.58
N ASP A 12 -3.04 -9.79 19.41
CA ASP A 12 -2.18 -10.29 18.34
C ASP A 12 -1.17 -9.21 17.93
N PRO A 13 0.15 -9.51 17.95
CA PRO A 13 1.18 -8.50 17.71
C PRO A 13 1.32 -8.06 16.25
N ALA A 14 0.79 -8.83 15.29
CA ALA A 14 0.86 -8.49 13.86
C ALA A 14 -0.35 -7.67 13.41
N PHE A 15 -1.54 -7.96 13.92
CA PHE A 15 -2.80 -7.37 13.43
C PHE A 15 -3.54 -6.53 14.47
N GLY A 16 -3.12 -6.54 15.74
CA GLY A 16 -3.79 -5.78 16.80
C GLY A 16 -5.14 -6.37 17.23
N LEU A 17 -5.46 -7.60 16.82
CA LEU A 17 -6.75 -8.24 17.11
C LEU A 17 -6.80 -8.76 18.56
N PRO A 18 -7.97 -8.72 19.23
CA PRO A 18 -8.15 -9.38 20.52
C PRO A 18 -7.86 -10.88 20.44
N ALA A 19 -7.04 -11.38 21.35
CA ALA A 19 -6.60 -12.77 21.38
C ALA A 19 -6.57 -13.33 22.81
N LEU A 20 -6.42 -14.66 22.93
CA LEU A 20 -6.33 -15.37 24.21
C LEU A 20 -5.16 -16.35 24.17
N TRP A 21 -4.32 -16.37 25.20
CA TRP A 21 -3.42 -17.49 25.47
C TRP A 21 -4.21 -18.62 26.12
N ILE A 22 -4.19 -19.80 25.51
CA ILE A 22 -4.91 -20.99 25.97
C ILE A 22 -3.92 -22.14 26.20
N ASP A 23 -4.27 -23.08 27.09
CA ASP A 23 -3.51 -24.32 27.24
C ASP A 23 -3.63 -25.19 25.97
N SER A 24 -2.59 -25.97 25.67
CA SER A 24 -2.55 -26.84 24.48
C SER A 24 -3.73 -27.82 24.41
N GLY A 25 -4.21 -28.32 25.55
CA GLY A 25 -5.37 -29.20 25.64
C GLY A 25 -6.71 -28.56 25.24
N GLN A 26 -6.77 -27.22 25.14
CA GLN A 26 -7.98 -26.48 24.75
C GLN A 26 -8.02 -26.18 23.25
N ARG A 27 -7.03 -26.63 22.47
CA ARG A 27 -6.89 -26.34 21.03
C ARG A 27 -8.12 -26.74 20.22
N ASP A 28 -8.56 -28.00 20.35
CA ASP A 28 -9.68 -28.52 19.57
C ASP A 28 -10.97 -27.78 19.91
N GLN A 29 -11.19 -27.48 21.20
CA GLN A 29 -12.33 -26.69 21.66
C GLN A 29 -12.34 -25.28 21.06
N ALA A 30 -11.18 -24.63 21.00
CA ALA A 30 -11.06 -23.29 20.41
C ALA A 30 -11.30 -23.27 18.90
N GLN A 31 -10.79 -24.27 18.18
CA GLN A 31 -11.06 -24.40 16.75
C GLN A 31 -12.55 -24.64 16.46
N VAL A 32 -13.21 -25.52 17.23
CA VAL A 32 -14.67 -25.75 17.12
C VAL A 32 -15.46 -24.48 17.44
N ALA A 33 -14.97 -23.64 18.35
CA ALA A 33 -15.57 -22.35 18.66
C ALA A 33 -15.30 -21.25 17.61
N GLY A 34 -14.56 -21.55 16.54
CA GLY A 34 -14.29 -20.63 15.43
C GLY A 34 -13.05 -19.76 15.58
N TYR A 35 -12.19 -20.04 16.57
CA TYR A 35 -10.92 -19.33 16.74
C TYR A 35 -9.83 -19.89 15.81
N THR A 36 -9.03 -18.99 15.26
CA THR A 36 -7.75 -19.36 14.63
C THR A 36 -6.73 -19.66 15.73
N VAL A 37 -6.32 -20.93 15.86
CA VAL A 37 -5.34 -21.35 16.87
C VAL A 37 -3.95 -21.49 16.24
N VAL A 38 -2.99 -20.73 16.75
CA VAL A 38 -1.60 -20.70 16.31
C VAL A 38 -0.66 -21.01 17.48
N ASP A 39 0.49 -21.64 17.19
CA ASP A 39 1.52 -21.86 18.21
C ASP A 39 2.39 -20.61 18.43
N ALA A 40 3.13 -20.58 19.54
CA ALA A 40 3.97 -19.44 19.91
C ALA A 40 5.04 -19.12 18.86
N SER A 41 5.63 -20.13 18.22
CA SER A 41 6.62 -19.92 17.15
C SER A 41 6.02 -19.24 15.93
N THR A 42 4.78 -19.60 15.57
CA THR A 42 4.03 -19.01 14.46
C THR A 42 3.64 -17.58 14.78
N VAL A 43 3.29 -17.26 16.03
CA VAL A 43 3.06 -15.87 16.47
C VAL A 43 4.31 -15.02 16.26
N VAL A 44 5.47 -15.50 16.72
CA VAL A 44 6.75 -14.78 16.56
C VAL A 44 7.11 -14.62 15.08
N ALA A 45 6.99 -15.69 14.28
CA ALA A 45 7.30 -15.65 12.86
C ALA A 45 6.37 -14.70 12.09
N THR A 46 5.08 -14.72 12.39
CA THR A 46 4.08 -13.82 11.76
C THR A 46 4.35 -12.37 12.11
N HIS A 47 4.68 -12.09 13.38
CA HIS A 47 5.03 -10.74 13.82
C HIS A 47 6.31 -10.23 13.15
N LEU A 48 7.37 -11.05 13.09
CA LEU A 48 8.61 -10.68 12.40
C LEU A 48 8.35 -10.41 10.92
N ASN A 49 7.59 -11.28 10.25
CA ASN A 49 7.22 -11.10 8.85
C ASN A 49 6.43 -9.79 8.65
N HIS A 50 5.49 -9.47 9.54
CA HIS A 50 4.75 -8.22 9.51
C HIS A 50 5.67 -6.99 9.63
N LEU A 51 6.59 -6.99 10.60
CA LEU A 51 7.56 -5.91 10.77
C LEU A 51 8.48 -5.73 9.56
N MET A 52 8.91 -6.84 8.94
CA MET A 52 9.73 -6.80 7.72
C MET A 52 9.00 -6.16 6.54
N HIS A 53 7.69 -6.41 6.38
CA HIS A 53 6.90 -5.76 5.34
C HIS A 53 6.71 -4.27 5.65
N ARG A 54 6.32 -3.96 6.90
CA ARG A 54 6.04 -2.59 7.35
C ARG A 54 7.25 -1.65 7.28
N HIS A 55 8.46 -2.18 7.47
CA HIS A 55 9.70 -1.42 7.44
C HIS A 55 10.60 -1.79 6.25
N GLY A 56 10.04 -2.41 5.21
CA GLY A 56 10.80 -2.91 4.07
C GLY A 56 11.56 -1.80 3.33
N ASP A 57 11.03 -0.59 3.31
CA ASP A 57 11.67 0.61 2.77
C ASP A 57 12.97 0.96 3.50
N ASN A 58 12.97 0.87 4.83
CA ASN A 58 14.13 1.13 5.68
C ASN A 58 15.18 0.01 5.61
N LEU A 59 14.73 -1.22 5.36
CA LEU A 59 15.61 -2.38 5.19
C LEU A 59 16.26 -2.43 3.80
N LEU A 60 15.71 -1.72 2.81
CA LEU A 60 16.23 -1.68 1.45
C LEU A 60 17.32 -0.59 1.30
N GLY A 61 18.57 -0.98 1.59
CA GLY A 61 19.75 -0.16 1.40
C GLY A 61 20.34 -0.23 -0.01
N ARG A 62 21.44 0.49 -0.21
CA ARG A 62 22.16 0.52 -1.50
C ARG A 62 22.71 -0.86 -1.88
N GLN A 63 23.15 -1.65 -0.90
CA GLN A 63 23.71 -2.98 -1.14
C GLN A 63 22.63 -3.94 -1.63
N GLU A 64 21.44 -3.89 -1.03
CA GLU A 64 20.30 -4.74 -1.40
C GLU A 64 19.82 -4.43 -2.82
N VAL A 65 19.75 -3.14 -3.18
CA VAL A 65 19.39 -2.71 -4.55
C VAL A 65 20.44 -3.16 -5.55
N GLN A 66 21.74 -3.03 -5.23
CA GLN A 66 22.81 -3.51 -6.08
C GLN A 66 22.71 -5.03 -6.32
N ALA A 67 22.50 -5.82 -5.26
CA ALA A 67 22.33 -7.27 -5.36
C ALA A 67 21.08 -7.65 -6.18
N LEU A 68 19.99 -6.89 -6.06
CA LEU A 68 18.76 -7.10 -6.83
C LEU A 68 19.00 -6.87 -8.32
N ILE A 69 19.70 -5.79 -8.68
CA ILE A 69 20.08 -5.47 -10.06
C ILE A 69 20.99 -6.54 -10.64
N GLU A 70 22.02 -6.96 -9.89
CA GLU A 70 22.94 -8.02 -10.32
C GLU A 70 22.21 -9.34 -10.59
N ARG A 71 21.22 -9.68 -9.77
CA ARG A 71 20.39 -10.86 -9.99
C ARG A 71 19.61 -10.77 -11.30
N ILE A 72 18.99 -9.64 -11.59
CA ILE A 72 18.27 -9.41 -12.87
C ILE A 72 19.25 -9.45 -14.04
N GLY A 73 20.45 -8.88 -13.87
CA GLY A 73 21.48 -8.83 -14.90
C GLY A 73 21.98 -10.21 -15.34
N ARG A 74 21.86 -11.24 -14.49
CA ARG A 74 22.16 -12.64 -14.88
C ARG A 74 21.18 -13.18 -15.92
N GLU A 75 19.92 -12.77 -15.87
CA GLU A 75 18.86 -13.21 -16.78
C GLU A 75 18.64 -12.23 -17.93
N SER A 76 18.87 -10.94 -17.72
CA SER A 76 18.59 -9.87 -18.69
C SER A 76 19.63 -8.74 -18.57
N PRO A 77 20.89 -8.97 -18.97
CA PRO A 77 21.99 -8.03 -18.76
C PRO A 77 21.77 -6.68 -19.46
N LYS A 78 21.28 -6.70 -20.71
CA LYS A 78 21.00 -5.46 -21.47
C LYS A 78 19.99 -4.54 -20.78
N LEU A 79 18.96 -5.12 -20.18
CA LEU A 79 17.90 -4.39 -19.47
C LEU A 79 18.45 -3.64 -18.24
N VAL A 80 19.43 -4.22 -17.56
CA VAL A 80 20.14 -3.57 -16.44
C VAL A 80 21.10 -2.49 -16.93
N GLU A 81 21.92 -2.80 -17.94
CA GLU A 81 22.91 -1.88 -18.50
C GLU A 81 22.27 -0.60 -19.07
N ASP A 82 21.09 -0.73 -19.66
CA ASP A 82 20.36 0.40 -20.23
C ASP A 82 19.63 1.23 -19.17
N LEU A 83 19.28 0.64 -18.03
CA LEU A 83 18.67 1.38 -16.92
C LEU A 83 19.73 2.10 -16.06
N VAL A 84 20.66 1.37 -15.44
CA VAL A 84 21.61 1.93 -14.46
C VAL A 84 23.04 1.72 -14.94
N PRO A 85 23.88 2.77 -15.02
CA PRO A 85 23.61 4.17 -14.68
C PRO A 85 23.07 5.02 -15.84
N LYS A 86 22.81 4.44 -17.02
CA LYS A 86 22.57 5.20 -18.26
C LYS A 86 21.29 6.06 -18.22
N THR A 87 20.18 5.47 -17.76
CA THR A 87 18.87 6.13 -17.72
C THR A 87 18.58 6.73 -16.34
N LEU A 88 18.95 6.01 -15.27
CA LEU A 88 18.76 6.42 -13.89
C LEU A 88 20.01 6.18 -13.05
N SER A 89 20.22 7.04 -12.05
CA SER A 89 21.19 6.75 -11.00
C SER A 89 20.70 5.60 -10.10
N LEU A 90 21.65 4.85 -9.51
CA LEU A 90 21.33 3.82 -8.51
C LEU A 90 20.54 4.41 -7.33
N THR A 91 20.85 5.65 -6.94
CA THR A 91 20.13 6.38 -5.87
C THR A 91 18.67 6.63 -6.24
N THR A 92 18.39 7.01 -7.49
CA THR A 92 17.02 7.25 -7.96
C THR A 92 16.23 5.94 -7.96
N LEU A 93 16.83 4.86 -8.47
CA LEU A 93 16.21 3.54 -8.44
C LEU A 93 15.93 3.07 -7.00
N GLN A 94 16.89 3.24 -6.08
CA GLN A 94 16.69 2.92 -4.67
C GLN A 94 15.47 3.67 -4.10
N LYS A 95 15.38 4.99 -4.33
CA LYS A 95 14.26 5.80 -3.83
C LYS A 95 12.92 5.37 -4.41
N VAL A 96 12.87 4.97 -5.69
CA VAL A 96 11.64 4.42 -6.29
C VAL A 96 11.23 3.11 -5.61
N LEU A 97 12.16 2.16 -5.46
CA LEU A 97 11.87 0.88 -4.81
C LEU A 97 11.47 1.06 -3.35
N GLN A 98 12.12 1.98 -2.62
CA GLN A 98 11.72 2.36 -1.27
C GLN A 98 10.31 2.96 -1.24
N GLY A 99 9.98 3.83 -2.20
CA GLY A 99 8.63 4.40 -2.32
C GLY A 99 7.54 3.34 -2.56
N LEU A 100 7.84 2.29 -3.35
CA LEU A 100 6.95 1.14 -3.53
C LEU A 100 6.78 0.36 -2.20
N LEU A 101 7.89 0.04 -1.53
CA LEU A 101 7.88 -0.73 -0.28
C LEU A 101 7.24 0.02 0.89
N ALA A 102 7.40 1.35 0.98
CA ALA A 102 6.74 2.19 1.97
C ALA A 102 5.21 2.11 1.85
N GLU A 103 4.72 1.77 0.66
CA GLU A 103 3.31 1.51 0.35
C GLU A 103 2.95 0.04 0.26
N GLU A 104 3.81 -0.82 0.80
CA GLU A 104 3.66 -2.28 0.85
C GLU A 104 3.45 -2.90 -0.55
N VAL A 105 3.93 -2.24 -1.61
CA VAL A 105 3.86 -2.74 -2.99
C VAL A 105 5.00 -3.73 -3.22
N PRO A 106 4.70 -4.96 -3.67
CA PRO A 106 5.72 -5.97 -3.89
C PRO A 106 6.61 -5.60 -5.08
N ILE A 107 7.92 -5.59 -4.86
CA ILE A 107 8.95 -5.37 -5.89
C ILE A 107 9.43 -6.69 -6.53
N ARG A 108 8.60 -7.74 -6.53
CA ARG A 108 8.97 -9.06 -7.06
C ARG A 108 9.05 -9.07 -8.59
N ASP A 109 8.16 -8.32 -9.25
CA ASP A 109 8.17 -8.16 -10.70
C ASP A 109 9.11 -7.02 -11.11
N MET A 110 10.40 -7.27 -10.94
CA MET A 110 11.44 -6.30 -11.29
C MET A 110 11.54 -6.03 -12.78
N ARG A 111 11.09 -6.96 -13.64
CA ARG A 111 11.07 -6.75 -15.08
C ARG A 111 10.12 -5.61 -15.42
N THR A 112 8.87 -5.69 -14.99
CA THR A 112 7.87 -4.63 -15.19
C THR A 112 8.33 -3.30 -14.60
N ILE A 113 8.97 -3.33 -13.41
CA ILE A 113 9.54 -2.11 -12.79
C ILE A 113 10.60 -1.48 -13.70
N VAL A 114 11.61 -2.25 -14.13
CA VAL A 114 12.70 -1.72 -14.95
C VAL A 114 12.22 -1.25 -16.32
N ASP A 115 11.31 -1.99 -16.96
CA ASP A 115 10.76 -1.61 -18.27
C ASP A 115 10.01 -0.27 -18.16
N THR A 116 9.15 -0.13 -17.13
CA THR A 116 8.41 1.12 -16.87
C THR A 116 9.34 2.29 -16.62
N LEU A 117 10.41 2.09 -15.82
CA LEU A 117 11.38 3.13 -15.54
C LEU A 117 12.20 3.50 -16.78
N SER A 118 12.62 2.52 -17.58
CA SER A 118 13.37 2.75 -18.82
C SER A 118 12.56 3.54 -19.84
N GLU A 119 11.25 3.27 -19.93
CA GLU A 119 10.34 3.97 -20.84
C GLU A 119 10.13 5.44 -20.43
N HIS A 120 9.87 5.69 -19.15
CA HIS A 120 9.37 7.00 -18.71
C HIS A 120 10.45 7.94 -18.15
N ALA A 121 11.50 7.40 -17.53
CA ALA A 121 12.53 8.22 -16.89
C ALA A 121 13.23 9.21 -17.85
N PRO A 122 13.58 8.87 -19.10
CA PRO A 122 14.22 9.82 -20.02
C PRO A 122 13.36 11.05 -20.30
N ARG A 123 12.04 10.84 -20.50
CA ARG A 123 11.09 11.93 -20.74
C ARG A 123 10.98 12.83 -19.51
N LEU A 124 10.86 12.24 -18.32
CA LEU A 124 10.76 13.02 -17.07
C LEU A 124 12.04 13.79 -16.76
N ALA A 125 13.21 13.19 -17.01
CA ALA A 125 14.50 13.85 -16.90
C ALA A 125 14.61 15.05 -17.85
N ALA A 126 14.12 14.93 -19.08
CA ALA A 126 14.10 16.01 -20.06
C ALA A 126 13.17 17.17 -19.64
N LEU A 127 12.00 16.88 -19.07
CA LEU A 127 11.10 17.91 -18.53
C LEU A 127 11.72 18.63 -17.33
N ALA A 128 12.52 17.91 -16.54
CA ALA A 128 13.27 18.45 -15.40
C ALA A 128 14.65 19.04 -15.79
N ALA A 129 14.96 19.25 -17.07
CA ALA A 129 16.27 19.73 -17.52
C ALA A 129 16.67 21.06 -16.86
N ASN A 130 15.70 21.94 -16.62
CA ASN A 130 15.92 23.23 -15.95
C ASN A 130 16.09 23.10 -14.42
N ALA A 131 15.86 21.91 -13.85
CA ALA A 131 15.88 21.60 -12.42
C ALA A 131 16.88 20.47 -12.08
N GLY A 132 18.02 20.43 -12.77
CA GLY A 132 19.09 19.45 -12.52
C GLY A 132 18.98 18.14 -13.30
N GLY A 133 18.00 18.02 -14.21
CA GLY A 133 17.89 16.91 -15.17
C GLY A 133 17.58 15.56 -14.53
N GLN A 134 17.12 15.53 -13.28
CA GLN A 134 16.71 14.30 -12.60
C GLN A 134 15.19 14.15 -12.66
N PRO A 135 14.67 12.97 -13.03
CA PRO A 135 13.23 12.72 -13.03
C PRO A 135 12.67 12.75 -11.60
N ASP A 136 11.42 13.21 -11.46
CA ASP A 136 10.73 13.19 -10.18
C ASP A 136 10.47 11.74 -9.73
N VAL A 137 11.02 11.38 -8.57
CA VAL A 137 10.85 10.05 -7.97
C VAL A 137 9.38 9.75 -7.69
N HIS A 138 8.60 10.73 -7.24
CA HIS A 138 7.18 10.52 -6.92
C HIS A 138 6.37 10.17 -8.16
N GLU A 139 6.69 10.78 -9.30
CA GLU A 139 6.05 10.48 -10.57
C GLU A 139 6.47 9.09 -11.09
N LEU A 140 7.75 8.72 -10.97
CA LEU A 140 8.22 7.38 -11.30
C LEU A 140 7.55 6.30 -10.45
N VAL A 141 7.36 6.54 -9.15
CA VAL A 141 6.61 5.63 -8.26
C VAL A 141 5.17 5.49 -8.72
N ALA A 142 4.48 6.59 -9.04
CA ALA A 142 3.09 6.54 -9.51
C ALA A 142 2.94 5.76 -10.82
N LEU A 143 3.84 5.98 -11.79
CA LEU A 143 3.87 5.23 -13.06
C LEU A 143 4.17 3.75 -12.83
N THR A 144 5.14 3.44 -11.98
CA THR A 144 5.50 2.05 -11.67
C THR A 144 4.35 1.32 -10.97
N ARG A 145 3.66 1.98 -10.02
CA ARG A 145 2.46 1.41 -9.38
C ARG A 145 1.36 1.11 -10.39
N ARG A 146 1.15 2.00 -11.37
CA ARG A 146 0.19 1.76 -12.46
C ARG A 146 0.54 0.50 -13.25
N SER A 147 1.79 0.32 -13.64
CA SER A 147 2.23 -0.90 -14.34
C SER A 147 2.09 -2.16 -13.48
N LEU A 148 2.25 -2.03 -12.17
CA LEU A 148 2.05 -3.11 -11.19
C LEU A 148 0.58 -3.29 -10.76
N GLY A 149 -0.37 -2.59 -11.40
CA GLY A 149 -1.77 -2.51 -10.98
C GLY A 149 -2.45 -3.87 -10.77
N ARG A 150 -2.15 -4.87 -11.62
CA ARG A 150 -2.64 -6.25 -11.45
C ARG A 150 -2.16 -6.87 -10.14
N ALA A 151 -0.87 -6.73 -9.82
CA ALA A 151 -0.28 -7.28 -8.61
C ALA A 151 -0.80 -6.57 -7.36
N ILE A 152 -0.89 -5.24 -7.40
CA ILE A 152 -1.45 -4.42 -6.32
C ILE A 152 -2.91 -4.79 -6.08
N THR A 153 -3.71 -4.90 -7.14
CA THR A 153 -5.13 -5.27 -7.01
C THR A 153 -5.29 -6.67 -6.43
N GLN A 154 -4.49 -7.64 -6.90
CA GLN A 154 -4.55 -9.03 -6.39
C GLN A 154 -4.11 -9.14 -4.92
N GLN A 155 -3.18 -8.29 -4.47
CA GLN A 155 -2.75 -8.23 -3.07
C GLN A 155 -3.89 -7.85 -2.12
N TRP A 156 -4.69 -6.86 -2.49
CA TRP A 156 -5.79 -6.38 -1.66
C TRP A 156 -7.11 -7.13 -1.89
N PHE A 157 -7.32 -7.60 -3.12
CA PHE A 157 -8.58 -8.20 -3.58
C PHE A 157 -8.30 -9.50 -4.34
N PRO A 158 -7.92 -10.58 -3.63
CA PRO A 158 -7.59 -11.84 -4.26
C PRO A 158 -8.79 -12.44 -5.00
N GLY A 159 -8.54 -12.90 -6.22
CA GLY A 159 -9.55 -13.55 -7.07
C GLY A 159 -10.22 -12.57 -8.03
N GLU A 160 -11.36 -12.97 -8.58
CA GLU A 160 -12.08 -12.23 -9.65
C GLU A 160 -13.31 -11.47 -9.14
N GLY A 161 -13.50 -11.42 -7.82
CA GLY A 161 -14.61 -10.72 -7.20
C GLY A 161 -14.58 -9.20 -7.41
N GLU A 162 -15.74 -8.59 -7.17
CA GLU A 162 -15.92 -7.14 -7.13
C GLU A 162 -15.00 -6.48 -6.09
N LEU A 163 -14.38 -5.38 -6.48
CA LEU A 163 -13.51 -4.57 -5.62
C LEU A 163 -14.37 -3.67 -4.74
N ARG A 164 -14.60 -4.10 -3.50
CA ARG A 164 -15.35 -3.32 -2.51
C ARG A 164 -14.41 -2.33 -1.82
N VAL A 165 -14.58 -1.05 -2.13
CA VAL A 165 -13.67 0.02 -1.72
C VAL A 165 -14.37 1.10 -0.91
N ILE A 166 -13.58 1.85 -0.16
CA ILE A 166 -13.94 3.15 0.38
C ILE A 166 -13.73 4.19 -0.74
N GLY A 167 -14.68 5.09 -0.95
CA GLY A 167 -14.59 6.18 -1.91
C GLY A 167 -14.60 7.55 -1.24
N LEU A 168 -14.27 8.59 -2.01
CA LEU A 168 -14.44 9.99 -1.63
C LEU A 168 -15.72 10.55 -2.26
N ASP A 169 -16.46 11.37 -1.50
CA ASP A 169 -17.51 12.20 -2.08
C ASP A 169 -16.91 13.16 -3.13
N VAL A 170 -17.66 13.41 -4.20
CA VAL A 170 -17.20 14.22 -5.33
C VAL A 170 -16.88 15.66 -4.94
N ARG A 171 -17.61 16.25 -3.97
CA ARG A 171 -17.33 17.61 -3.49
C ARG A 171 -16.05 17.61 -2.67
N LEU A 172 -15.89 16.63 -1.77
CA LEU A 172 -14.66 16.49 -0.99
C LEU A 172 -13.45 16.28 -1.89
N GLU A 173 -13.56 15.43 -2.91
CA GLU A 173 -12.49 15.19 -3.87
C GLU A 173 -12.02 16.49 -4.55
N ARG A 174 -12.95 17.32 -5.02
CA ARG A 174 -12.63 18.63 -5.62
C ARG A 174 -11.93 19.57 -4.64
N VAL A 175 -12.41 19.64 -3.41
CA VAL A 175 -11.80 20.47 -2.35
C VAL A 175 -10.37 20.02 -2.08
N LEU A 176 -10.15 18.71 -1.95
CA LEU A 176 -8.82 18.14 -1.73
C LEU A 176 -7.88 18.42 -2.91
N THR A 177 -8.36 18.23 -4.16
CA THR A 177 -7.54 18.49 -5.35
C THR A 177 -7.15 19.96 -5.43
N GLN A 178 -8.08 20.87 -5.15
CA GLN A 178 -7.79 22.30 -5.14
C GLN A 178 -6.78 22.67 -4.06
N ALA A 179 -6.93 22.15 -2.84
CA ALA A 179 -5.98 22.39 -1.75
C ALA A 179 -4.58 21.89 -2.09
N MET A 180 -4.45 20.70 -2.70
CA MET A 180 -3.15 20.20 -3.14
C MET A 180 -2.52 21.07 -4.22
N ALA A 181 -3.31 21.62 -5.14
CA ALA A 181 -2.82 22.47 -6.22
C ALA A 181 -2.39 23.88 -5.74
N THR A 182 -3.05 24.44 -4.72
CA THR A 182 -2.80 25.83 -4.29
C THR A 182 -1.81 25.95 -3.15
N SER A 183 -1.98 25.18 -2.08
CA SER A 183 -1.18 25.27 -0.85
C SER A 183 -0.16 24.14 -0.71
N GLY A 184 -0.25 23.10 -1.55
CA GLY A 184 0.60 21.90 -1.43
C GLY A 184 0.32 21.07 -0.16
N GLY A 185 -0.79 21.34 0.54
CA GLY A 185 -1.11 20.74 1.83
C GLY A 185 -2.54 21.01 2.29
N LEU A 186 -3.04 20.18 3.21
CA LEU A 186 -4.38 20.27 3.78
C LEU A 186 -4.41 21.31 4.90
N GLU A 187 -5.49 22.10 4.96
CA GLU A 187 -5.76 22.94 6.13
C GLU A 187 -6.09 22.07 7.35
N PRO A 188 -5.71 22.47 8.58
CA PRO A 188 -5.87 21.64 9.78
C PRO A 188 -7.30 21.11 10.00
N GLY A 189 -8.32 21.96 9.87
CA GLY A 189 -9.72 21.54 10.08
C GLY A 189 -10.23 20.55 9.04
N LEU A 190 -9.76 20.67 7.79
CA LEU A 190 -10.06 19.70 6.72
C LEU A 190 -9.34 18.37 6.98
N ALA A 191 -8.07 18.43 7.42
CA ALA A 191 -7.28 17.25 7.75
C ALA A 191 -7.89 16.44 8.91
N GLU A 192 -8.30 17.11 10.00
CA GLU A 192 -8.97 16.48 11.14
C GLU A 192 -10.30 15.83 10.75
N THR A 193 -11.09 16.52 9.92
CA THR A 193 -12.38 15.99 9.44
C THR A 193 -12.17 14.78 8.53
N LEU A 194 -11.23 14.88 7.59
CA LEU A 194 -10.87 13.79 6.70
C LEU A 194 -10.42 12.54 7.48
N LEU A 195 -9.56 12.71 8.48
CA LEU A 195 -9.08 11.60 9.31
C LEU A 195 -10.24 10.92 10.05
N ARG A 196 -11.06 11.70 10.78
CA ARG A 196 -12.20 11.19 11.55
C ARG A 196 -13.20 10.43 10.67
N GLU A 197 -13.51 10.97 9.49
CA GLU A 197 -14.44 10.31 8.56
C GLU A 197 -13.83 9.07 7.91
N THR A 198 -12.52 9.07 7.66
CA THR A 198 -11.80 7.88 7.18
C THR A 198 -11.82 6.77 8.22
N GLU A 199 -11.59 7.07 9.50
CA GLU A 199 -11.70 6.11 10.61
C GLU A 199 -13.09 5.50 10.69
N ALA A 200 -14.14 6.32 10.58
CA ALA A 200 -15.52 5.85 10.60
C ALA A 200 -15.85 4.97 9.38
N ALA A 201 -15.34 5.33 8.19
CA ALA A 201 -15.51 4.52 6.97
C ALA A 201 -14.77 3.19 7.07
N LEU A 202 -13.55 3.20 7.63
CA LEU A 202 -12.73 2.03 7.84
C LEU A 202 -13.39 1.03 8.80
N ALA A 203 -13.91 1.51 9.94
CA ALA A 203 -14.63 0.67 10.88
C ALA A 203 -15.87 0.00 10.26
N ARG A 204 -16.61 0.72 9.40
CA ARG A 204 -17.74 0.14 8.65
C ARG A 204 -17.29 -0.91 7.63
N GLN A 205 -16.17 -0.65 6.96
CA GLN A 205 -15.60 -1.55 5.95
C GLN A 205 -15.14 -2.87 6.59
N GLU A 206 -14.44 -2.80 7.72
CA GLU A 206 -13.99 -3.95 8.50
C GLU A 206 -15.16 -4.75 9.08
N ALA A 207 -16.21 -4.09 9.58
CA ALA A 207 -17.41 -4.75 10.09
C ALA A 207 -18.15 -5.57 9.02
N GLN A 208 -17.97 -5.23 7.74
CA GLN A 208 -18.53 -5.97 6.60
C GLN A 208 -17.56 -7.04 6.06
N GLY A 209 -16.37 -7.19 6.65
CA GLY A 209 -15.33 -8.10 6.17
C GLY A 209 -14.72 -7.70 4.83
N ASN A 210 -14.86 -6.42 4.42
CA ASN A 210 -14.27 -5.90 3.19
C ASN A 210 -12.83 -5.41 3.44
N ALA A 211 -12.01 -5.36 2.38
CA ALA A 211 -10.64 -4.87 2.49
C ALA A 211 -10.58 -3.37 2.85
N PRO A 212 -9.63 -2.95 3.69
CA PRO A 212 -9.47 -1.57 4.15
C PRO A 212 -8.80 -0.69 3.07
N VAL A 213 -9.44 -0.52 1.92
CA VAL A 213 -8.85 0.19 0.77
C VAL A 213 -9.66 1.43 0.42
N LEU A 214 -9.00 2.59 0.42
CA LEU A 214 -9.48 3.83 -0.15
C LEU A 214 -9.08 3.91 -1.63
N LEU A 215 -10.07 4.11 -2.50
CA LEU A 215 -9.88 4.39 -3.92
C LEU A 215 -10.05 5.89 -4.18
N THR A 216 -9.09 6.48 -4.89
CA THR A 216 -9.06 7.92 -5.19
C THR A 216 -8.52 8.20 -6.60
N SER A 217 -8.57 9.46 -7.03
CA SER A 217 -7.97 9.90 -8.29
C SER A 217 -6.44 9.98 -8.21
N PRO A 218 -5.73 9.91 -9.36
CA PRO A 218 -4.27 9.88 -9.37
C PRO A 218 -3.58 11.05 -8.65
N PRO A 219 -4.05 12.32 -8.76
CA PRO A 219 -3.41 13.45 -8.07
C PRO A 219 -3.50 13.37 -6.54
N LEU A 220 -4.53 12.70 -6.01
CA LEU A 220 -4.79 12.63 -4.58
C LEU A 220 -4.15 11.42 -3.91
N ARG A 221 -3.86 10.35 -4.67
CA ARG A 221 -3.38 9.08 -4.13
C ARG A 221 -2.15 9.21 -3.23
N ALA A 222 -1.08 9.85 -3.71
CA ALA A 222 0.15 9.96 -2.93
C ALA A 222 0.03 10.88 -1.70
N PRO A 223 -0.56 12.09 -1.81
CA PRO A 223 -0.81 12.93 -0.64
C PRO A 223 -1.70 12.25 0.42
N LEU A 224 -2.79 11.62 0.00
CA LEU A 224 -3.71 10.93 0.90
C LEU A 224 -3.08 9.70 1.53
N SER A 225 -2.31 8.91 0.78
CA SER A 225 -1.56 7.76 1.32
C SER A 225 -0.62 8.21 2.42
N ARG A 226 0.20 9.23 2.16
CA ARG A 226 1.17 9.75 3.15
C ARG A 226 0.50 10.30 4.40
N PHE A 227 -0.61 11.03 4.24
CA PHE A 227 -1.33 11.61 5.38
C PHE A 227 -2.07 10.53 6.18
N LEU A 228 -2.92 9.74 5.53
CA LEU A 228 -3.82 8.80 6.22
C LEU A 228 -3.07 7.60 6.78
N ARG A 229 -2.11 7.02 6.06
CA ARG A 229 -1.39 5.82 6.54
C ARG A 229 -0.44 6.11 7.70
N HIS A 230 -0.09 7.37 7.93
CA HIS A 230 0.61 7.77 9.15
C HIS A 230 -0.23 7.47 10.40
N HIS A 231 -1.54 7.70 10.31
CA HIS A 231 -2.50 7.48 11.41
C HIS A 231 -3.18 6.11 11.34
N LEU A 232 -3.37 5.58 10.13
CA LEU A 232 -4.10 4.35 9.81
C LEU A 232 -3.21 3.41 8.98
N PRO A 233 -2.20 2.76 9.58
CA PRO A 233 -1.21 1.95 8.84
C PRO A 233 -1.83 0.81 8.02
N GLN A 234 -2.99 0.29 8.44
CA GLN A 234 -3.72 -0.78 7.77
C GLN A 234 -4.45 -0.34 6.50
N LEU A 235 -4.59 0.97 6.26
CA LEU A 235 -5.30 1.50 5.10
C LEU A 235 -4.46 1.35 3.83
N GLY A 236 -5.00 0.66 2.83
CA GLY A 236 -4.50 0.74 1.46
C GLY A 236 -5.05 1.98 0.75
N VAL A 237 -4.22 2.75 0.05
CA VAL A 237 -4.68 3.90 -0.76
C VAL A 237 -4.30 3.67 -2.21
N LEU A 238 -5.29 3.36 -3.05
CA LEU A 238 -5.12 3.02 -4.45
C LEU A 238 -5.66 4.13 -5.35
N SER A 239 -5.02 4.28 -6.51
CA SER A 239 -5.53 5.13 -7.59
C SER A 239 -6.48 4.32 -8.47
N ASN A 240 -7.54 4.93 -8.98
CA ASN A 240 -8.36 4.31 -10.03
C ASN A 240 -7.54 3.90 -11.26
N ALA A 241 -6.43 4.58 -11.56
CA ALA A 241 -5.52 4.22 -12.65
C ALA A 241 -4.71 2.95 -12.39
N GLU A 242 -4.65 2.44 -11.15
CA GLU A 242 -3.97 1.21 -10.77
C GLU A 242 -4.89 -0.03 -10.88
N ILE A 243 -6.19 0.19 -11.07
CA ILE A 243 -7.16 -0.90 -11.15
C ILE A 243 -7.24 -1.39 -12.61
N PRO A 244 -7.11 -2.71 -12.87
CA PRO A 244 -7.31 -3.25 -14.21
C PRO A 244 -8.74 -2.99 -14.71
N ASP A 245 -8.87 -2.58 -15.97
CA ASP A 245 -10.14 -2.16 -16.58
C ASP A 245 -11.23 -3.25 -16.51
N GLU A 246 -10.84 -4.53 -16.48
CA GLU A 246 -11.77 -5.67 -16.38
C GLU A 246 -12.40 -5.84 -14.99
N ARG A 247 -11.90 -5.17 -13.94
CA ARG A 247 -12.38 -5.35 -12.56
C ARG A 247 -13.57 -4.43 -12.28
N VAL A 248 -14.63 -5.01 -11.73
CA VAL A 248 -15.80 -4.23 -11.28
C VAL A 248 -15.51 -3.63 -9.90
N VAL A 249 -15.67 -2.31 -9.78
CA VAL A 249 -15.48 -1.57 -8.53
C VAL A 249 -16.84 -1.20 -7.93
N ARG A 250 -16.98 -1.39 -6.61
CA ARG A 250 -18.14 -0.95 -5.83
C ARG A 250 -17.72 -0.19 -4.59
N VAL A 251 -18.24 1.02 -4.48
CA VAL A 251 -18.05 1.84 -3.28
C VAL A 251 -19.01 1.35 -2.19
N THR A 252 -18.46 0.83 -1.10
CA THR A 252 -19.22 0.29 0.05
C THR A 252 -19.24 1.25 1.24
N ALA A 253 -18.31 2.20 1.29
CA ALA A 253 -18.29 3.30 2.23
C ALA A 253 -17.83 4.59 1.52
N LEU A 254 -18.40 5.73 1.92
CA LEU A 254 -18.06 7.04 1.37
C LEU A 254 -17.56 7.96 2.48
N ILE A 255 -16.48 8.70 2.21
CA ILE A 255 -15.94 9.77 3.06
C ILE A 255 -16.43 11.11 2.52
N GLY A 256 -16.87 12.02 3.38
CA GLY A 256 -17.48 13.31 2.98
C GLY A 256 -18.96 13.22 2.62
N GLY A 257 -19.57 12.04 2.71
CA GLY A 257 -20.96 11.78 2.28
C GLY A 257 -22.05 12.08 3.29
N ASN A 258 -21.71 12.44 4.54
CA ASN A 258 -22.69 12.65 5.62
C ASN A 258 -23.37 14.04 5.54
N GLY A 259 -23.80 14.42 4.34
CA GLY A 259 -24.46 15.69 4.03
C GLY A 259 -25.85 15.57 3.40
N GLU A 260 -26.43 14.36 3.35
CA GLU A 260 -27.84 14.08 3.04
C GLU A 260 -28.38 12.94 3.90
#